data_AF-F4PMM8-F1
#
_entry.id   AF-F4PMM8-F1
#
_cell.length_a   1.000
_cell.length_b   1.000
_cell.length_c   1.000
_cell.angle_alpha   90.00
_cell.angle_beta   90.00
_cell.angle_gamma   90.00
#
_symmetry.space_group_name_H-M   'P 1'
#
loop_
_entity.id
_entity.type
_entity.pdbx_description
1 polymer ?
#
loop_
_entity_poly.entity_id
_entity_poly.type
_entity_poly.pdbx_seq_one_letter_code
_entity_poly.pdbx_strand_id
1 'polypeptide(L)'
;MKTIFNSILLIVIVLVIGSIRLSNGEPPPSPPCKLYNAGAKCQLAGQPCENEGCIYGTHCFNGTCVKNTELNGKCNATLKDKEGNSLECGSLFGCANQKCTIEQYLENGDACTDSYQCLGTLECTGGKCTLKNNTCKDSNDCPYDHYCNEKNHSCTPELALGDNCTQKSQVRECRLGSRCLNGKCVAYFSLKEGDPCLWTEGITIFDLCDIELGLYCDGNGTKKCEKIPSSATNESVNCIGLGCNPFEKCYCVNGSSTTKGTCHPFTVVSLEDRTKLSLV
;
A
#
# COMPACT_ATOMS: atom_id res chain seq x y z
N MET A 1 26.95 23.48 -54.14
CA MET A 1 26.54 22.07 -53.94
C MET A 1 26.79 21.53 -52.53
N LYS A 2 27.91 21.86 -51.86
CA LYS A 2 28.17 21.43 -50.45
C LYS A 2 27.15 21.93 -49.41
N THR A 3 26.57 23.10 -49.59
CA THR A 3 25.62 23.71 -48.63
C THR A 3 24.24 23.05 -48.61
N ILE A 4 23.80 22.45 -49.72
CA ILE A 4 22.49 21.79 -49.80
C ILE A 4 22.50 20.44 -49.07
N PHE A 5 23.65 19.74 -49.08
CA PHE A 5 23.78 18.43 -48.44
C PHE A 5 23.72 18.49 -46.91
N ASN A 6 24.27 19.55 -46.30
CA ASN A 6 24.21 19.74 -44.84
C ASN A 6 22.79 20.05 -44.34
N SER A 7 21.98 20.76 -45.13
CA SER A 7 20.59 21.06 -44.74
C SER A 7 19.69 19.83 -44.78
N ILE A 8 19.90 18.93 -45.74
CA ILE A 8 19.12 17.68 -45.83
C ILE A 8 19.46 16.74 -44.68
N LEU A 9 20.74 16.64 -44.30
CA LEU A 9 21.18 15.79 -43.19
C LEU A 9 20.57 16.22 -41.84
N LEU A 10 20.45 17.54 -41.61
CA LEU A 10 19.85 18.08 -40.40
C LEU A 10 18.34 17.81 -40.31
N ILE A 11 17.62 17.87 -41.43
CA ILE A 11 16.18 17.55 -41.49
C ILE A 11 15.93 16.07 -41.21
N VAL A 12 16.79 15.17 -41.72
CA VAL A 12 16.68 13.73 -41.44
C VAL A 12 16.93 13.42 -39.96
N ILE A 13 17.91 14.08 -39.32
CA ILE A 13 18.20 13.88 -37.89
C ILE A 13 17.01 14.36 -37.03
N VAL A 14 16.38 15.49 -37.37
CA VAL A 14 15.21 16.01 -36.64
C VAL A 14 13.99 15.10 -36.81
N LEU A 15 13.79 14.51 -37.99
CA LEU A 15 12.68 13.56 -38.23
C LEU A 15 12.87 12.21 -37.51
N VAL A 16 14.12 11.75 -37.36
CA VAL A 16 14.43 10.52 -36.60
C VAL A 16 14.24 10.74 -35.10
N ILE A 17 14.61 11.91 -34.57
CA ILE A 17 14.44 12.22 -33.13
C ILE A 17 12.95 12.47 -32.79
N GLY A 18 12.17 13.06 -33.70
CA GLY A 18 10.72 13.29 -33.51
C GLY A 18 9.85 12.03 -33.58
N SER A 19 10.40 10.89 -34.04
CA SER A 19 9.66 9.63 -34.15
C SER A 19 9.83 8.71 -32.93
N ILE A 20 10.64 9.10 -31.95
CA ILE A 20 10.68 8.42 -30.65
C ILE A 20 9.44 8.83 -29.89
N ARG A 21 8.31 8.16 -30.19
CA ARG A 21 7.16 8.18 -29.31
C ARG A 21 7.63 7.60 -27.98
N LEU A 22 7.77 8.47 -26.98
CA LEU A 22 7.67 8.08 -25.58
C LEU A 22 6.29 7.41 -25.45
N SER A 23 6.29 6.09 -25.60
CA SER A 23 5.23 5.24 -25.09
C SER A 23 5.17 5.55 -23.60
N ASN A 24 4.20 6.38 -23.22
CA ASN A 24 3.70 6.41 -21.86
C ASN A 24 3.04 5.05 -21.64
N GLY A 25 3.87 4.02 -21.47
CA GLY A 25 3.41 2.69 -21.13
C GLY A 25 2.66 2.83 -19.83
N GLU A 26 1.34 2.64 -19.88
CA GLU A 26 0.57 2.46 -18.67
C GLU A 26 1.28 1.39 -17.83
N PRO A 27 1.48 1.63 -16.53
CA PRO A 27 2.06 0.63 -15.66
C PRO A 27 1.26 -0.67 -15.84
N PRO A 28 1.93 -1.83 -15.98
CA PRO A 28 1.23 -3.09 -16.19
C PRO A 28 0.20 -3.26 -15.06
N PRO A 29 -1.04 -3.68 -15.37
CA PRO A 29 -2.08 -3.85 -14.39
C PRO A 29 -1.54 -4.72 -13.24
N SER A 30 -1.78 -4.28 -12.01
CA SER A 30 -1.36 -5.01 -10.81
C SER A 30 -1.85 -6.46 -10.88
N PRO A 31 -1.03 -7.46 -10.52
CA PRO A 31 -1.38 -8.87 -10.72
C PRO A 31 -2.69 -9.20 -9.97
N PRO A 32 -3.69 -9.78 -10.65
CA PRO A 32 -5.09 -9.84 -10.20
C PRO A 32 -5.31 -10.67 -8.93
N CYS A 33 -4.30 -11.41 -8.48
CA CYS A 33 -4.41 -12.40 -7.40
C CYS A 33 -3.76 -11.98 -6.07
N LYS A 34 -3.18 -10.77 -5.97
CA LYS A 34 -2.72 -10.25 -4.68
C LYS A 34 -3.87 -9.88 -3.74
N LEU A 35 -5.06 -9.64 -4.29
CA LEU A 35 -6.28 -9.33 -3.54
C LEU A 35 -7.35 -10.36 -3.92
N TYR A 36 -8.08 -10.89 -2.93
CA TYR A 36 -9.16 -11.85 -3.18
C TYR A 36 -10.32 -11.15 -3.89
N ASN A 37 -10.22 -11.04 -5.21
CA ASN A 37 -11.28 -10.53 -6.06
C ASN A 37 -12.13 -11.71 -6.51
N ALA A 38 -13.39 -11.75 -6.07
CA ALA A 38 -14.34 -12.75 -6.53
C ALA A 38 -14.41 -12.71 -8.07
N GLY A 39 -14.05 -13.82 -8.72
CA GLY A 39 -13.97 -13.92 -10.19
C GLY A 39 -12.57 -13.78 -10.80
N ALA A 40 -11.54 -13.45 -10.02
CA ALA A 40 -10.17 -13.54 -10.49
C ALA A 40 -9.80 -15.00 -10.74
N LYS A 41 -9.27 -15.29 -11.94
CA LYS A 41 -8.68 -16.59 -12.25
C LYS A 41 -7.27 -16.58 -11.68
N CYS A 42 -7.09 -17.29 -10.57
CA CYS A 42 -5.80 -17.48 -9.95
C CYS A 42 -5.33 -18.90 -10.16
N GLN A 43 -4.07 -19.03 -10.51
CA GLN A 43 -3.45 -20.30 -10.84
C GLN A 43 -3.01 -21.01 -9.54
N LEU A 44 -3.37 -22.28 -9.43
CA LEU A 44 -2.98 -23.16 -8.34
C LEU A 44 -1.51 -23.59 -8.49
N ALA A 45 -0.92 -24.12 -7.42
CA ALA A 45 0.42 -24.70 -7.49
C ALA A 45 0.53 -25.76 -8.61
N GLY A 46 1.58 -25.67 -9.42
CA GLY A 46 1.83 -26.50 -10.59
C GLY A 46 1.21 -26.00 -11.90
N GLN A 47 0.40 -24.94 -11.89
CA GLN A 47 -0.20 -24.36 -13.09
C GLN A 47 0.67 -23.22 -13.68
N PRO A 48 0.58 -22.94 -14.99
CA PRO A 48 1.37 -21.88 -15.62
C PRO A 48 0.91 -20.48 -15.21
N CYS A 49 1.86 -19.54 -15.02
CA CYS A 49 1.62 -18.19 -14.51
C CYS A 49 2.07 -17.05 -15.44
N GLU A 50 2.14 -17.30 -16.75
CA GLU A 50 2.66 -16.32 -17.73
C GLU A 50 1.84 -15.02 -17.81
N ASN A 51 0.51 -15.10 -17.60
CA ASN A 51 -0.40 -13.95 -17.70
C ASN A 51 -1.36 -13.81 -16.51
N GLU A 52 -1.42 -14.82 -15.64
CA GLU A 52 -2.32 -14.86 -14.49
C GLU A 52 -1.51 -14.96 -13.19
N GLY A 53 -1.99 -14.29 -12.14
CA GLY A 53 -1.36 -14.37 -10.84
C GLY A 53 -1.54 -15.74 -10.20
N CYS A 54 -0.59 -16.12 -9.36
CA CYS A 54 -0.72 -17.31 -8.52
C CYS A 54 -1.62 -17.02 -7.30
N ILE A 55 -2.29 -18.04 -6.79
CA ILE A 55 -3.09 -17.95 -5.55
C ILE A 55 -2.23 -17.57 -4.34
N TYR A 56 -2.84 -16.98 -3.30
CA TYR A 56 -2.18 -16.71 -2.02
C TYR A 56 -1.44 -17.94 -1.48
N GLY A 57 -0.21 -17.74 -0.99
CA GLY A 57 0.68 -18.81 -0.55
C GLY A 57 1.45 -19.50 -1.68
N THR A 58 1.35 -18.99 -2.91
CA THR A 58 2.16 -19.43 -4.06
C THR A 58 2.75 -18.21 -4.79
N HIS A 59 3.86 -18.42 -5.52
CA HIS A 59 4.49 -17.41 -6.36
C HIS A 59 4.84 -17.97 -7.74
N CYS A 60 5.02 -17.10 -8.72
CA CYS A 60 5.38 -17.49 -10.09
C CYS A 60 6.90 -17.68 -10.20
N PHE A 61 7.35 -18.90 -10.50
CA PHE A 61 8.76 -19.23 -10.69
C PHE A 61 8.93 -20.04 -11.97
N ASN A 62 9.80 -19.56 -12.88
CA ASN A 62 10.02 -20.16 -14.21
C ASN A 62 8.70 -20.49 -14.96
N GLY A 63 7.74 -19.57 -14.92
CA GLY A 63 6.46 -19.69 -15.62
C GLY A 63 5.46 -20.64 -14.97
N THR A 64 5.73 -21.21 -13.79
CA THR A 64 4.80 -22.06 -13.04
C THR A 64 4.56 -21.53 -11.63
N CYS A 65 3.35 -21.68 -11.09
CA CYS A 65 3.06 -21.36 -9.70
C CYS A 65 3.65 -22.41 -8.76
N VAL A 66 4.46 -21.98 -7.80
CA VAL A 66 5.12 -22.83 -6.80
C VAL A 66 4.66 -22.41 -5.41
N LYS A 67 4.45 -23.38 -4.52
CA LYS A 67 4.08 -23.10 -3.12
C LYS A 67 5.21 -22.34 -2.42
N ASN A 68 4.85 -21.34 -1.64
CA ASN A 68 5.81 -20.65 -0.79
C ASN A 68 6.34 -21.61 0.28
N THR A 69 7.61 -21.43 0.59
CA THR A 69 8.31 -22.12 1.66
C THR A 69 7.83 -21.60 3.02
N GLU A 70 7.51 -22.54 3.90
CA GLU A 70 7.08 -22.27 5.28
C GLU A 70 8.27 -21.84 6.17
N LEU A 71 7.98 -21.35 7.37
CA LEU A 71 8.99 -20.95 8.35
C LEU A 71 10.04 -22.06 8.57
N ASN A 72 11.32 -21.68 8.61
CA ASN A 72 12.50 -22.54 8.67
C ASN A 72 12.78 -23.42 7.44
N GLY A 73 11.90 -23.40 6.43
CA GLY A 73 12.17 -24.08 5.17
C GLY A 73 13.30 -23.43 4.38
N LYS A 74 13.94 -24.17 3.48
CA LYS A 74 15.08 -23.68 2.69
C LYS A 74 14.64 -22.64 1.67
N CYS A 75 15.42 -21.58 1.54
CA CYS A 75 15.18 -20.55 0.53
C CYS A 75 16.48 -20.09 -0.14
N ASN A 76 16.32 -19.51 -1.32
CA ASN A 76 17.35 -18.91 -2.14
C ASN A 76 17.20 -17.38 -2.12
N ALA A 77 18.10 -16.71 -1.42
CA ALA A 77 18.11 -15.25 -1.28
C ALA A 77 18.29 -14.48 -2.60
N THR A 78 18.67 -15.16 -3.70
CA THR A 78 18.77 -14.55 -5.03
C THR A 78 17.41 -14.40 -5.72
N LEU A 79 16.38 -15.12 -5.27
CA LEU A 79 15.04 -15.06 -5.83
C LEU A 79 14.23 -14.00 -5.10
N LYS A 80 14.25 -12.79 -5.66
CA LYS A 80 13.59 -11.61 -5.11
C LYS A 80 12.56 -11.05 -6.08
N ASP A 81 11.49 -10.46 -5.54
CA ASP A 81 10.58 -9.62 -6.31
C ASP A 81 11.23 -8.28 -6.65
N LYS A 82 10.49 -7.39 -7.33
CA LYS A 82 11.01 -6.07 -7.74
C LYS A 82 11.27 -5.17 -6.54
N GLU A 83 10.61 -5.46 -5.43
CA GLU A 83 10.70 -4.77 -4.15
C GLU A 83 11.83 -5.34 -3.27
N GLY A 84 12.48 -6.44 -3.68
CA GLY A 84 13.61 -7.05 -3.00
C GLY A 84 13.25 -8.12 -1.96
N ASN A 85 11.96 -8.46 -1.83
CA ASN A 85 11.45 -9.49 -0.92
C ASN A 85 11.68 -10.89 -1.50
N SER A 86 11.93 -11.89 -0.66
CA SER A 86 12.08 -13.27 -1.14
C SER A 86 10.76 -13.77 -1.73
N LEU A 87 10.78 -14.18 -3.01
CA LEU A 87 9.61 -14.77 -3.66
C LEU A 87 9.24 -16.13 -3.05
N GLU A 88 10.24 -16.86 -2.57
CA GLU A 88 10.05 -18.21 -2.06
C GLU A 88 9.41 -18.23 -0.68
N CYS A 89 9.70 -17.24 0.16
CA CYS A 89 9.15 -17.20 1.51
C CYS A 89 7.72 -16.63 1.51
N GLY A 90 6.89 -17.07 2.46
CA GLY A 90 5.56 -16.48 2.67
C GLY A 90 5.64 -14.96 2.90
N SER A 91 4.54 -14.23 2.70
CA SER A 91 4.45 -12.77 2.80
C SER A 91 4.82 -12.16 4.16
N LEU A 92 5.05 -12.97 5.19
CA LEU A 92 5.47 -12.57 6.53
C LEU A 92 6.91 -13.02 6.86
N PHE A 93 7.60 -13.63 5.90
CA PHE A 93 8.91 -14.22 6.08
C PHE A 93 9.85 -13.70 5.01
N GLY A 94 11.11 -13.46 5.37
CA GLY A 94 12.18 -13.25 4.40
C GLY A 94 13.19 -14.38 4.42
N CYS A 95 14.16 -14.31 3.50
CA CYS A 95 15.14 -15.38 3.32
C CYS A 95 16.48 -14.98 3.93
N ALA A 96 16.71 -15.37 5.18
CA ALA A 96 17.96 -15.15 5.89
C ALA A 96 18.69 -16.47 6.14
N ASN A 97 19.99 -16.51 5.90
CA ASN A 97 20.82 -17.70 6.11
C ASN A 97 20.26 -18.97 5.40
N GLN A 98 19.72 -18.78 4.19
CA GLN A 98 19.07 -19.82 3.37
C GLN A 98 17.85 -20.48 4.04
N LYS A 99 17.22 -19.80 4.99
CA LYS A 99 15.97 -20.23 5.62
C LYS A 99 14.92 -19.13 5.58
N CYS A 100 13.67 -19.50 5.42
CA CYS A 100 12.57 -18.57 5.63
C CYS A 100 12.46 -18.26 7.12
N THR A 101 12.64 -17.00 7.49
CA THR A 101 12.61 -16.52 8.87
C THR A 101 11.68 -15.32 8.97
N ILE A 102 11.16 -15.06 10.17
CA ILE A 102 10.48 -13.80 10.45
C ILE A 102 11.55 -12.70 10.44
N GLU A 103 11.31 -11.64 9.69
CA GLU A 103 12.17 -10.45 9.63
C GLU A 103 11.48 -9.28 10.32
N GLN A 104 12.25 -8.27 10.74
CA GLN A 104 11.75 -6.98 11.22
C GLN A 104 10.70 -7.10 12.34
N TYR A 105 11.02 -7.79 13.43
CA TYR A 105 10.11 -8.01 14.56
C TYR A 105 10.67 -7.54 15.92
N LEU A 106 11.93 -7.10 15.96
CA LEU A 106 12.60 -6.58 17.15
C LEU A 106 12.71 -5.06 17.09
N GLU A 107 12.40 -4.39 18.20
CA GLU A 107 12.46 -2.93 18.34
C GLU A 107 13.85 -2.45 18.76
N ASN A 108 14.07 -1.14 18.71
CA ASN A 108 15.32 -0.53 19.17
C ASN A 108 15.56 -0.83 20.67
N GLY A 109 16.70 -1.45 20.98
CA GLY A 109 17.09 -1.89 22.32
C GLY A 109 16.85 -3.37 22.61
N ASP A 110 16.04 -4.06 21.80
CA ASP A 110 15.79 -5.49 21.94
C ASP A 110 17.02 -6.33 21.63
N ALA A 111 17.09 -7.52 22.25
CA ALA A 111 18.17 -8.46 22.03
C ALA A 111 18.04 -9.16 20.66
N CYS A 112 19.12 -9.16 19.88
CA CYS A 112 19.16 -9.74 18.54
C CYS A 112 20.41 -10.60 18.34
N THR A 113 20.32 -11.52 17.39
CA THR A 113 21.47 -12.26 16.84
C THR A 113 21.91 -11.71 15.50
N ASP A 114 20.97 -11.19 14.71
CA ASP A 114 21.19 -10.76 13.34
C ASP A 114 20.37 -9.51 13.00
N SER A 115 20.86 -8.65 12.11
CA SER A 115 20.19 -7.38 11.77
C SER A 115 18.85 -7.55 11.06
N TYR A 116 18.60 -8.66 10.36
CA TYR A 116 17.30 -8.87 9.70
C TYR A 116 16.14 -9.00 10.69
N GLN A 117 16.43 -9.29 11.96
CA GLN A 117 15.42 -9.39 13.01
C GLN A 117 14.93 -8.01 13.45
N CYS A 118 15.73 -6.96 13.27
CA CYS A 118 15.46 -5.62 13.72
C CYS A 118 14.52 -4.86 12.76
N LEU A 119 13.61 -4.06 13.30
CA LEU A 119 12.65 -3.26 12.54
C LEU A 119 13.32 -2.17 11.70
N GLY A 120 12.71 -1.87 10.55
CA GLY A 120 13.13 -0.76 9.67
C GLY A 120 14.58 -0.89 9.20
N THR A 121 15.39 0.09 9.59
CA THR A 121 16.81 0.26 9.25
C THR A 121 17.75 0.01 10.43
N LEU A 122 17.24 -0.55 11.53
CA LEU A 122 18.01 -0.92 12.71
C LEU A 122 19.06 -2.00 12.38
N GLU A 123 20.22 -1.92 13.04
CA GLU A 123 21.30 -2.91 12.92
C GLU A 123 21.53 -3.63 14.25
N CYS A 124 21.79 -4.93 14.19
CA CYS A 124 22.13 -5.73 15.37
C CYS A 124 23.59 -5.48 15.77
N THR A 125 23.80 -4.56 16.71
CA THR A 125 25.14 -4.16 17.17
C THR A 125 25.30 -4.50 18.65
N GLY A 126 26.32 -5.28 18.99
CA GLY A 126 26.54 -5.70 20.38
C GLY A 126 25.41 -6.58 20.94
N GLY A 127 24.71 -7.32 20.07
CA GLY A 127 23.59 -8.17 20.44
C GLY A 127 22.29 -7.42 20.74
N LYS A 128 22.18 -6.14 20.34
CA LYS A 128 20.95 -5.36 20.43
C LYS A 128 20.63 -4.65 19.12
N CYS A 129 19.34 -4.54 18.81
CA CYS A 129 18.89 -3.72 17.70
C CYS A 129 19.14 -2.25 18.04
N THR A 130 19.85 -1.54 17.17
CA THR A 130 20.29 -0.17 17.41
C THR A 130 20.16 0.67 16.15
N LEU A 131 19.90 1.96 16.33
CA LEU A 131 19.92 2.93 15.24
C LEU A 131 21.33 3.07 14.67
N LYS A 132 21.46 2.94 13.35
CA LYS A 132 22.70 3.25 12.67
C LYS A 132 23.05 4.72 12.89
N ASN A 133 24.23 4.99 13.43
CA ASN A 133 24.69 6.35 13.79
C ASN A 133 23.78 7.10 14.79
N ASN A 134 22.97 6.40 15.59
CA ASN A 134 21.97 7.00 16.48
C ASN A 134 20.94 7.89 15.75
N THR A 135 20.71 7.66 14.46
CA THR A 135 19.74 8.41 13.65
C THR A 135 18.65 7.51 13.11
N CYS A 136 17.39 7.92 13.25
CA CYS A 136 16.26 7.30 12.58
C CYS A 136 16.08 7.92 11.18
N LYS A 137 15.56 7.11 10.26
CA LYS A 137 15.19 7.49 8.89
C LYS A 137 13.67 7.53 8.73
N ASP A 138 12.96 6.58 9.34
CA ASP A 138 11.50 6.52 9.34
C ASP A 138 10.95 6.07 10.70
N SER A 139 9.62 6.13 10.86
CA SER A 139 8.99 5.83 12.16
C SER A 139 9.06 4.34 12.53
N ASN A 140 9.33 3.44 11.59
CA ASN A 140 9.53 2.02 11.89
C ASN A 140 10.89 1.76 12.55
N ASP A 141 11.83 2.70 12.48
CA ASP A 141 13.11 2.62 13.20
C ASP A 141 12.97 2.90 14.70
N CYS A 142 11.81 3.42 15.12
CA CYS A 142 11.56 3.88 16.48
C CYS A 142 10.71 2.86 17.26
N PRO A 143 10.79 2.87 18.60
CA PRO A 143 9.86 2.14 19.45
C PRO A 143 8.40 2.45 19.08
N TYR A 144 7.49 1.52 19.35
CA TYR A 144 6.09 1.61 18.91
C TYR A 144 5.37 2.92 19.29
N ASP A 145 5.70 3.53 20.43
CA ASP A 145 5.12 4.78 20.94
C ASP A 145 5.94 6.03 20.58
N HIS A 146 6.86 5.90 19.61
CA HIS A 146 7.73 6.97 19.13
C HIS A 146 7.65 7.12 17.60
N TYR A 147 7.95 8.31 17.13
CA TYR A 147 8.09 8.62 15.71
C TYR A 147 9.49 9.15 15.40
N CYS A 148 9.90 9.04 14.14
CA CYS A 148 11.17 9.62 13.71
C CYS A 148 11.02 11.11 13.41
N ASN A 149 11.62 11.96 14.24
CA ASN A 149 11.60 13.40 14.02
C ASN A 149 12.63 13.79 12.94
N GLU A 150 12.12 14.10 11.74
CA GLU A 150 12.94 14.48 10.58
C GLU A 150 13.88 15.67 10.82
N LYS A 151 13.61 16.55 11.79
CA LYS A 151 14.44 17.74 12.01
C LYS A 151 15.77 17.40 12.69
N ASN A 152 15.76 16.40 13.57
CA ASN A 152 16.94 16.01 14.36
C ASN A 152 17.31 14.52 14.18
N HIS A 153 16.58 13.78 13.36
CA HIS A 153 16.73 12.36 13.11
C HIS A 153 16.74 11.51 14.39
N SER A 154 15.94 11.89 15.39
CA SER A 154 15.82 11.15 16.65
C SER A 154 14.40 10.61 16.86
N CYS A 155 14.30 9.48 17.55
CA CYS A 155 13.02 8.95 17.98
C CYS A 155 12.45 9.83 19.10
N THR A 156 11.27 10.40 18.86
CA THR A 156 10.55 11.29 19.78
C THR A 156 9.21 10.64 20.13
N PRO A 157 8.71 10.72 21.38
CA PRO A 157 7.40 10.19 21.73
C PRO A 157 6.29 10.72 20.80
N GLU A 158 5.35 9.85 20.44
CA GLU A 158 4.17 10.25 19.67
C GLU A 158 3.34 11.32 20.42
N LEU A 159 2.76 12.24 19.66
CA LEU A 159 1.94 13.35 20.16
C LEU A 159 0.54 12.89 20.55
N ALA A 160 0.02 13.38 21.68
CA ALA A 160 -1.31 13.07 22.16
C ALA A 160 -2.41 13.84 21.39
N LEU A 161 -3.67 13.46 21.58
CA LEU A 161 -4.79 14.20 20.97
C LEU A 161 -4.81 15.66 21.44
N GLY A 162 -4.98 16.59 20.49
CA GLY A 162 -4.97 18.02 20.74
C GLY A 162 -3.57 18.67 20.81
N ASP A 163 -2.50 17.88 20.78
CA ASP A 163 -1.14 18.42 20.68
C ASP A 163 -0.88 19.04 19.31
N ASN A 164 0.10 19.95 19.26
CA ASN A 164 0.52 20.61 18.04
C ASN A 164 1.38 19.67 17.19
N CYS A 165 0.99 19.45 15.94
CA CYS A 165 1.70 18.60 15.00
C CYS A 165 1.99 19.34 13.68
N THR A 166 2.88 18.78 12.86
CA THR A 166 3.13 19.25 11.51
C THR A 166 2.50 18.32 10.49
N GLN A 167 1.77 18.90 9.53
CA GLN A 167 1.10 18.16 8.48
C GLN A 167 2.08 17.82 7.35
N LYS A 168 3.15 17.09 7.67
CA LYS A 168 4.08 16.56 6.68
C LYS A 168 3.62 15.17 6.23
N SER A 169 3.74 14.90 4.93
CA SER A 169 2.99 13.85 4.24
C SER A 169 3.36 12.41 4.60
N GLN A 170 4.40 12.17 5.40
CA GLN A 170 4.89 10.80 5.65
C GLN A 170 5.24 10.49 7.11
N VAL A 171 5.24 11.48 8.01
CA VAL A 171 5.61 11.25 9.41
C VAL A 171 4.37 11.10 10.26
N ARG A 172 4.25 9.97 10.96
CA ARG A 172 3.23 9.76 11.97
C ARG A 172 3.68 10.44 13.27
N GLU A 173 3.51 11.75 13.37
CA GLU A 173 3.83 12.46 14.63
C GLU A 173 2.78 12.17 15.72
N CYS A 174 1.52 12.02 15.33
CA CYS A 174 0.42 11.78 16.25
C CYS A 174 0.29 10.30 16.60
N ARG A 175 -0.14 10.01 17.82
CA ARG A 175 -0.29 8.63 18.31
C ARG A 175 -1.11 7.74 17.40
N LEU A 176 -0.86 6.42 17.43
CA LEU A 176 -1.71 5.46 16.71
C LEU A 176 -3.19 5.71 16.99
N GLY A 177 -4.01 5.64 15.94
CA GLY A 177 -5.45 5.97 16.03
C GLY A 177 -5.76 7.45 15.84
N SER A 178 -4.76 8.28 15.52
CA SER A 178 -4.93 9.71 15.28
C SER A 178 -4.07 10.22 14.12
N ARG A 179 -4.38 11.42 13.63
CA ARG A 179 -3.70 12.07 12.51
C ARG A 179 -3.60 13.57 12.73
N CYS A 180 -2.56 14.19 12.17
CA CYS A 180 -2.42 15.63 12.14
C CYS A 180 -3.42 16.29 11.17
N LEU A 181 -4.31 17.12 11.69
CA LEU A 181 -5.27 17.93 10.95
C LEU A 181 -5.19 19.38 11.44
N ASN A 182 -4.95 20.33 10.52
CA ASN A 182 -4.84 21.76 10.83
C ASN A 182 -3.87 22.06 11.99
N GLY A 183 -2.75 21.34 12.03
CA GLY A 183 -1.72 21.49 13.06
C GLY A 183 -2.06 20.87 14.41
N LYS A 184 -3.13 20.07 14.51
CA LYS A 184 -3.55 19.37 15.73
C LYS A 184 -3.71 17.88 15.52
N CYS A 185 -3.34 17.08 16.51
CA CYS A 185 -3.61 15.64 16.49
C CYS A 185 -5.09 15.37 16.78
N VAL A 186 -5.78 14.76 15.83
CA VAL A 186 -7.22 14.46 15.87
C VAL A 186 -7.42 12.96 15.70
N ALA A 187 -8.36 12.37 16.46
CA ALA A 187 -8.63 10.94 16.38
C ALA A 187 -9.27 10.55 15.03
N TYR A 188 -8.98 9.35 14.54
CA TYR A 188 -9.75 8.80 13.42
C TYR A 188 -11.23 8.67 13.79
N PHE A 189 -12.10 8.77 12.79
CA PHE A 189 -13.55 8.63 12.94
C PHE A 189 -14.18 9.55 14.02
N SER A 190 -13.66 10.75 14.23
CA SER A 190 -14.12 11.67 15.29
C SER A 190 -14.72 12.98 14.80
N LEU A 191 -14.54 13.31 13.52
CA LEU A 191 -15.05 14.53 12.92
C LEU A 191 -16.53 14.39 12.56
N LYS A 192 -17.27 15.48 12.74
CA LYS A 192 -18.70 15.58 12.50
C LYS A 192 -18.98 16.13 11.10
N GLU A 193 -20.23 16.03 10.66
CA GLU A 193 -20.68 16.60 9.39
C GLU A 193 -20.33 18.09 9.30
N GLY A 194 -19.69 18.48 8.19
CA GLY A 194 -19.23 19.84 7.91
C GLY A 194 -17.85 20.21 8.48
N ASP A 195 -17.25 19.37 9.33
CA ASP A 195 -15.89 19.59 9.83
C ASP A 195 -14.86 19.47 8.69
N PRO A 196 -13.80 20.29 8.68
CA PRO A 196 -12.75 20.18 7.68
C PRO A 196 -11.99 18.87 7.85
N CYS A 197 -11.70 18.19 6.75
CA CYS A 197 -11.01 16.92 6.74
C CYS A 197 -9.90 16.90 5.68
N LEU A 198 -9.04 15.87 5.73
CA LEU A 198 -7.91 15.72 4.81
C LEU A 198 -8.06 14.46 3.97
N TRP A 199 -8.53 14.62 2.75
CA TRP A 199 -8.44 13.57 1.77
C TRP A 199 -6.99 13.40 1.32
N THR A 200 -6.49 12.18 1.40
CA THR A 200 -5.16 11.82 0.88
C THR A 200 -5.40 10.91 -0.29
N GLU A 201 -5.03 11.36 -1.48
CA GLU A 201 -5.11 10.55 -2.68
C GLU A 201 -4.32 9.26 -2.47
N GLY A 202 -4.99 8.11 -2.56
CA GLY A 202 -4.40 6.80 -2.31
C GLY A 202 -4.78 6.24 -0.94
N ILE A 203 -5.84 5.41 -0.93
CA ILE A 203 -6.10 4.27 -0.02
C ILE A 203 -5.54 4.46 1.40
N THR A 204 -5.86 5.55 2.07
CA THR A 204 -5.83 5.53 3.53
C THR A 204 -7.23 5.14 3.96
N ILE A 205 -7.39 3.86 4.32
CA ILE A 205 -8.62 3.26 4.83
C ILE A 205 -9.14 3.92 6.13
N PHE A 206 -8.42 4.92 6.65
CA PHE A 206 -8.70 5.61 7.90
C PHE A 206 -9.04 7.07 7.62
N ASP A 207 -10.35 7.33 7.56
CA ASP A 207 -10.90 8.68 7.51
C ASP A 207 -10.92 9.31 8.91
N LEU A 208 -10.86 10.63 8.99
CA LEU A 208 -11.10 11.37 10.22
C LEU A 208 -12.61 11.57 10.46
N CYS A 209 -13.43 11.49 9.43
CA CYS A 209 -14.89 11.59 9.51
C CYS A 209 -15.50 10.38 10.20
N ASP A 210 -16.49 10.61 11.07
CA ASP A 210 -17.17 9.58 11.85
C ASP A 210 -18.00 8.65 10.94
N ILE A 211 -17.44 7.47 10.68
CA ILE A 211 -18.05 6.46 9.82
C ILE A 211 -19.26 5.79 10.47
N GLU A 212 -19.39 5.80 11.80
CA GLU A 212 -20.57 5.28 12.50
C GLU A 212 -21.81 6.14 12.21
N LEU A 213 -21.59 7.43 11.96
CA LEU A 213 -22.61 8.37 11.48
C LEU A 213 -22.80 8.35 9.96
N GLY A 214 -22.10 7.44 9.25
CA GLY A 214 -22.11 7.36 7.80
C GLY A 214 -21.47 8.57 7.13
N LEU A 215 -20.41 9.14 7.73
CA LEU A 215 -19.69 10.27 7.16
C LEU A 215 -18.38 9.84 6.47
N TYR A 216 -17.97 10.61 5.46
CA TYR A 216 -16.70 10.49 4.76
C TYR A 216 -16.14 11.87 4.41
N CYS A 217 -14.83 11.95 4.16
CA CYS A 217 -14.17 13.16 3.73
C CYS A 217 -14.32 13.34 2.22
N ASP A 218 -15.03 14.37 1.77
CA ASP A 218 -15.14 14.67 0.34
C ASP A 218 -13.82 15.23 -0.22
N GLY A 219 -13.04 14.35 -0.84
CA GLY A 219 -11.75 14.69 -1.43
C GLY A 219 -11.81 15.53 -2.72
N ASN A 220 -12.93 15.46 -3.45
CA ASN A 220 -13.06 16.09 -4.77
C ASN A 220 -13.84 17.41 -4.72
N GLY A 221 -14.59 17.67 -3.66
CA GLY A 221 -15.33 18.91 -3.47
C GLY A 221 -14.89 19.69 -2.24
N THR A 222 -15.68 19.64 -1.17
CA THR A 222 -15.64 20.65 -0.10
C THR A 222 -14.47 20.47 0.88
N LYS A 223 -13.79 19.31 0.86
CA LYS A 223 -12.80 18.90 1.86
C LYS A 223 -13.36 18.94 3.28
N LYS A 224 -14.61 18.53 3.41
CA LYS A 224 -15.33 18.41 4.68
C LYS A 224 -15.92 17.01 4.81
N CYS A 225 -16.25 16.67 6.05
CA CYS A 225 -17.02 15.48 6.32
C CYS A 225 -18.45 15.64 5.81
N GLU A 226 -18.85 14.76 4.90
CA GLU A 226 -20.17 14.72 4.29
C GLU A 226 -20.78 13.33 4.47
N LYS A 227 -22.11 13.23 4.33
CA LYS A 227 -22.80 11.94 4.39
C LYS A 227 -22.45 11.10 3.18
N ILE A 228 -22.13 9.82 3.41
CA ILE A 228 -21.99 8.82 2.36
C ILE A 228 -23.30 8.85 1.54
N PRO A 229 -23.23 9.03 0.22
CA PRO A 229 -24.42 9.11 -0.62
C PRO A 229 -25.31 7.88 -0.41
N SER A 230 -26.57 8.11 -0.04
CA SER A 230 -27.52 7.03 0.22
C SER A 230 -28.04 6.37 -1.07
N SER A 231 -27.88 7.04 -2.21
CA SER A 231 -28.33 6.54 -3.51
C SER A 231 -27.25 5.67 -4.13
N ALA A 232 -27.59 4.40 -4.38
CA ALA A 232 -26.77 3.53 -5.20
C ALA A 232 -26.48 4.21 -6.55
N THR A 233 -25.22 4.27 -6.97
CA THR A 233 -24.88 4.67 -8.35
C THR A 233 -25.66 3.73 -9.29
N ASN A 234 -26.34 4.30 -10.30
CA ASN A 234 -27.32 3.65 -11.19
C ASN A 234 -27.16 2.13 -11.40
N GLU A 235 -28.27 1.39 -11.53
CA GLU A 235 -28.30 -0.08 -11.65
C GLU A 235 -27.50 -0.69 -12.84
N SER A 236 -27.05 0.14 -13.79
CA SER A 236 -26.26 -0.27 -14.96
C SER A 236 -24.97 0.54 -15.06
N VAL A 237 -23.92 0.08 -14.39
CA VAL A 237 -22.58 0.68 -14.44
C VAL A 237 -21.58 -0.17 -15.20
N ASN A 238 -20.59 0.48 -15.80
CA ASN A 238 -19.47 -0.20 -16.46
C ASN A 238 -18.42 -0.58 -15.41
N CYS A 239 -18.38 -1.86 -15.02
CA CYS A 239 -17.43 -2.34 -14.02
C CYS A 239 -15.96 -2.42 -14.50
N ILE A 240 -15.70 -2.19 -15.80
CA ILE A 240 -14.34 -2.11 -16.36
C ILE A 240 -13.79 -0.67 -16.23
N GLY A 241 -14.66 0.31 -15.95
CA GLY A 241 -14.30 1.72 -15.73
C GLY A 241 -14.63 2.22 -14.32
N LEU A 242 -14.67 3.55 -14.15
CA LEU A 242 -15.16 4.22 -12.93
C LEU A 242 -16.68 4.02 -12.81
N GLY A 243 -17.11 2.81 -12.43
CA GLY A 243 -18.51 2.41 -12.45
C GLY A 243 -19.26 2.79 -11.17
N CYS A 244 -18.68 2.54 -10.01
CA CYS A 244 -19.31 2.83 -8.72
C CYS A 244 -18.60 3.97 -8.00
N ASN A 245 -19.32 4.64 -7.09
CA ASN A 245 -18.66 5.57 -6.19
C ASN A 245 -17.71 4.82 -5.23
N PRO A 246 -16.77 5.52 -4.57
CA PRO A 246 -15.78 4.88 -3.68
C PRO A 246 -16.36 4.10 -2.50
N PHE A 247 -17.66 4.25 -2.20
CA PHE A 247 -18.37 3.60 -1.09
C PHE A 247 -19.24 2.44 -1.54
N GLU A 248 -19.08 2.01 -2.78
CA GLU A 248 -19.82 0.94 -3.39
C GLU A 248 -18.89 -0.09 -4.02
N LYS A 249 -19.40 -1.32 -4.12
CA LYS A 249 -18.79 -2.41 -4.85
C LYS A 249 -19.60 -2.69 -6.11
N CYS A 250 -18.92 -2.74 -7.26
CA CYS A 250 -19.51 -3.16 -8.53
C CYS A 250 -19.65 -4.67 -8.57
N TYR A 251 -20.86 -5.18 -8.77
CA TYR A 251 -21.13 -6.59 -9.04
C TYR A 251 -21.42 -6.75 -10.53
N CYS A 252 -20.43 -7.22 -11.28
CA CYS A 252 -20.52 -7.40 -12.74
C CYS A 252 -21.42 -8.59 -13.09
N VAL A 253 -22.33 -8.42 -14.05
CA VAL A 253 -23.10 -9.51 -14.62
C VAL A 253 -22.13 -10.42 -15.39
N ASN A 254 -22.01 -11.70 -15.03
CA ASN A 254 -21.10 -12.69 -15.62
C ASN A 254 -19.58 -12.49 -15.36
N GLY A 255 -19.19 -11.81 -14.27
CA GLY A 255 -17.79 -11.69 -13.85
C GLY A 255 -17.07 -10.44 -14.38
N SER A 256 -15.79 -10.28 -14.05
CA SER A 256 -15.03 -9.02 -14.09
C SER A 256 -14.77 -8.40 -15.46
N SER A 257 -15.25 -9.00 -16.56
CA SER A 257 -14.98 -8.56 -17.94
C SER A 257 -16.19 -7.93 -18.64
N THR A 258 -17.29 -7.66 -17.93
CA THR A 258 -18.49 -7.08 -18.54
C THR A 258 -18.65 -5.59 -18.22
N THR A 259 -19.15 -4.85 -19.21
CA THR A 259 -19.48 -3.42 -19.09
C THR A 259 -20.81 -3.16 -18.38
N LYS A 260 -21.39 -4.19 -17.74
CA LYS A 260 -22.67 -4.11 -17.05
C LYS A 260 -22.55 -4.76 -15.68
N GLY A 261 -22.82 -3.99 -14.65
CA GLY A 261 -23.00 -4.47 -13.29
C GLY A 261 -23.85 -3.52 -12.47
N THR A 262 -24.06 -3.91 -11.24
CA THR A 262 -24.87 -3.16 -10.28
C THR A 262 -23.97 -2.74 -9.11
N CYS A 263 -24.06 -1.48 -8.70
CA CYS A 263 -23.36 -1.00 -7.52
C CYS A 263 -24.16 -1.35 -6.28
N HIS A 264 -23.49 -1.97 -5.31
CA HIS A 264 -24.04 -2.19 -4.00
C HIS A 264 -23.21 -1.38 -3.00
N PRO A 265 -23.82 -0.60 -2.09
CA PRO A 265 -23.06 0.05 -1.04
C PRO A 265 -22.24 -1.00 -0.30
N PHE A 266 -21.04 -0.64 0.13
CA PHE A 266 -20.39 -1.44 1.17
C PHE A 266 -21.39 -1.48 2.32
N THR A 267 -21.91 -2.67 2.64
CA THR A 267 -22.51 -2.86 3.96
C THR A 267 -21.40 -2.52 4.92
N VAL A 268 -21.53 -1.38 5.59
CA VAL A 268 -20.68 -1.04 6.72
C VAL A 268 -21.00 -2.11 7.73
N VAL A 269 -20.26 -3.22 7.67
CA VAL A 269 -20.31 -4.29 8.65
C VAL A 269 -20.12 -3.56 9.96
N SER A 270 -21.17 -3.51 10.79
CA SER A 270 -21.13 -2.76 12.04
C SER A 270 -19.90 -3.19 12.81
N LEU A 271 -19.28 -2.27 13.56
CA LEU A 271 -18.07 -2.57 14.33
C LEU A 271 -18.25 -3.81 15.25
N GLU A 272 -19.49 -4.11 15.66
CA GLU A 272 -19.85 -5.33 16.40
C GLU A 272 -19.47 -6.64 15.68
N ASP A 273 -19.57 -6.67 14.35
CA ASP A 273 -19.19 -7.84 13.55
C ASP A 273 -17.67 -7.91 13.32
N ARG A 274 -16.93 -6.78 13.43
CA ARG A 274 -15.46 -6.77 13.34
C ARG A 274 -14.78 -7.22 14.63
N THR A 275 -15.35 -6.94 15.81
CA THR A 275 -14.84 -7.47 17.09
C THR A 275 -14.87 -9.00 17.17
N LYS A 276 -15.68 -9.68 16.36
CA LYS A 276 -15.68 -11.15 16.26
C LYS A 276 -14.55 -11.70 15.39
N LEU A 277 -13.91 -10.87 14.55
CA LEU A 277 -12.81 -11.26 13.65
C LEU A 277 -11.42 -11.01 14.26
N SER A 278 -11.31 -10.23 15.34
CA SER A 278 -10.05 -9.93 16.03
C SER A 278 -9.73 -10.88 17.21
N LEU A 279 -10.39 -12.04 17.27
CA LEU A 279 -10.18 -13.07 18.32
C LEU A 279 -9.81 -14.44 17.73
N VAL A 280 -9.22 -14.47 16.54
CA VAL A 280 -8.59 -15.68 15.95
C VAL A 280 -7.11 -15.44 15.74
#